data_AF-A0A5E4EDG2-F1
#
_entry.id   AF-A0A5E4EDG2-F1
#
_cell.length_a   1.000
_cell.length_b   1.000
_cell.length_c   1.000
_cell.angle_alpha   90.00
_cell.angle_beta   90.00
_cell.angle_gamma   90.00
#
_symmetry.space_group_name_H-M   'P 1'
#
loop_
_entity.id
_entity.type
_entity.pdbx_description
1 polymer ?
#
loop_
_entity_poly.entity_id
_entity_poly.type
_entity_poly.pdbx_seq_one_letter_code
_entity_poly.pdbx_strand_id
1 'polypeptide(L)'
;MCPFMLLNGIGQIRFRDTCAEAEEFFKEKKIMKLGERKACTKLLDVCTDILPSKVKGDRSKSVLFDACRLAKALQSLESDRGGTNGRKWQFVSHVWVEMLPYAANQCRRSGQAQQLRRGGELLTHVWLLMAHLGLTEQFQISEGHARAKLIVEFFFF
;
A
#
# COMPACT_ATOMS: atom_id res chain seq x y z
N MET A 1 3.72 18.33 -3.83
CA MET A 1 3.40 17.80 -2.48
C MET A 1 2.59 16.55 -2.72
N CYS A 2 3.21 15.37 -2.69
CA CYS A 2 2.64 14.12 -3.21
C CYS A 2 1.25 13.83 -2.64
N PRO A 3 0.36 13.20 -3.42
CA PRO A 3 -0.80 12.55 -2.86
C PRO A 3 -0.33 11.26 -2.18
N PHE A 4 -0.17 11.30 -0.87
CA PHE A 4 -0.14 10.07 -0.09
C PHE A 4 -1.45 9.32 -0.36
N MET A 5 -1.42 7.99 -0.46
CA MET A 5 -2.62 7.14 -0.46
C MET A 5 -3.49 7.31 0.80
N LEU A 6 -2.97 8.03 1.80
CA LEU A 6 -3.66 8.47 3.00
C LEU A 6 -3.78 10.00 2.93
N LEU A 7 -4.93 10.55 3.30
CA LEU A 7 -5.11 12.01 3.44
C LEU A 7 -3.87 12.65 4.07
N ASN A 8 -3.33 13.70 3.43
CA ASN A 8 -2.17 14.44 3.92
C ASN A 8 -2.33 14.73 5.42
N GLY A 9 -1.30 14.42 6.21
CA GLY A 9 -1.33 14.51 7.67
C GLY A 9 -1.66 13.19 8.39
N ILE A 10 -2.70 12.45 7.97
CA ILE A 10 -3.07 11.18 8.63
C ILE A 10 -1.98 10.12 8.41
N GLY A 11 -1.42 10.04 7.21
CA GLY A 11 -0.33 9.11 6.91
C GLY A 11 0.92 9.37 7.76
N GLN A 12 1.28 10.64 7.94
CA GLN A 12 2.46 11.03 8.72
C GLN A 12 2.24 10.77 10.22
N ILE A 13 1.05 11.03 10.75
CA ILE A 13 0.68 10.69 12.13
C ILE A 13 0.78 9.18 12.35
N ARG A 14 0.15 8.38 11.47
CA ARG A 14 0.21 6.91 11.57
C ARG A 14 1.65 6.39 11.53
N PHE A 15 2.47 6.92 10.62
CA PHE A 15 3.87 6.54 10.52
C PHE A 15 4.63 6.84 11.82
N ARG A 16 4.56 8.09 12.31
CA ARG A 16 5.23 8.51 13.55
C ARG A 16 4.81 7.66 14.74
N ASP A 17 3.51 7.48 14.91
CA ASP A 17 2.93 6.69 15.99
C ASP A 17 3.33 5.22 15.94
N THR A 18 3.43 4.65 14.73
CA THR A 18 3.87 3.27 14.52
C THR A 18 5.35 3.11 14.83
N CYS A 19 6.19 4.07 14.43
CA CYS A 19 7.61 4.07 14.77
C CYS A 19 7.81 4.18 16.30
N ALA A 20 7.10 5.09 16.96
CA ALA A 20 7.18 5.27 18.40
C ALA A 20 6.77 3.99 19.16
N GLU A 21 5.66 3.35 18.76
CA GLU A 21 5.20 2.10 19.36
C GLU A 21 6.18 0.94 19.10
N ALA A 22 6.79 0.88 17.91
CA ALA A 22 7.81 -0.12 17.61
C ALA A 22 9.07 0.07 18.46
N GLU A 23 9.55 1.31 18.59
CA GLU A 23 10.68 1.62 19.46
C GLU A 23 10.42 1.24 20.92
N GLU A 24 9.25 1.61 21.46
CA GLU A 24 8.85 1.26 22.83
C GLU A 24 8.82 -0.26 23.02
N PHE A 25 8.16 -0.98 22.12
CA PHE A 25 8.10 -2.43 22.13
C PHE A 25 9.51 -3.08 22.16
N PHE A 26 10.43 -2.59 21.31
CA PHE A 26 11.79 -3.13 21.27
C PHE A 26 12.64 -2.71 22.47
N LYS A 27 12.40 -1.55 23.09
CA LYS A 27 13.02 -1.13 24.37
C LYS A 27 12.59 -2.07 25.49
N GLU A 28 11.28 -2.24 25.68
CA GLU A 28 10.72 -3.06 26.76
C GLU A 28 11.20 -4.52 26.71
N LYS A 29 11.22 -5.10 25.50
CA LYS A 29 11.65 -6.49 25.32
C LYS A 29 13.17 -6.66 25.30
N LYS A 30 13.95 -5.58 25.44
CA LYS A 30 15.43 -5.55 25.34
C LYS A 30 15.95 -6.11 23.99
N ILE A 31 15.21 -5.85 22.91
CA ILE A 31 15.47 -6.36 21.55
C ILE A 31 16.26 -5.34 20.70
N MET A 32 16.52 -4.14 21.20
CA MET A 32 17.24 -3.05 20.50
C MET A 32 18.56 -3.45 19.79
N LYS A 33 19.24 -4.52 20.20
CA LYS A 33 20.48 -5.03 19.59
C LYS A 33 20.31 -6.34 18.81
N LEU A 34 19.07 -6.78 18.63
CA LEU A 34 18.75 -8.08 18.06
C LEU A 34 18.58 -7.93 16.55
N GLY A 35 19.19 -8.83 15.77
CA GLY A 35 19.05 -8.82 14.31
C GLY A 35 17.60 -8.92 13.86
N GLU A 36 17.30 -8.38 12.68
CA GLU A 36 15.96 -8.23 12.09
C GLU A 36 15.09 -9.48 12.25
N ARG A 37 15.65 -10.66 11.98
CA ARG A 37 14.95 -11.94 12.09
C ARG A 37 14.35 -12.18 13.47
N LYS A 38 15.11 -11.91 14.53
CA LYS A 38 14.65 -12.10 15.91
C LYS A 38 13.63 -11.03 16.32
N ALA A 39 13.75 -9.80 15.80
CA ALA A 39 12.74 -8.76 15.99
C ALA A 39 11.41 -9.16 15.35
N CYS A 40 11.43 -9.68 14.11
CA CYS A 40 10.25 -10.20 13.43
C CYS A 40 9.61 -11.36 14.20
N THR A 41 10.39 -12.33 14.68
CA THR A 41 9.86 -13.44 15.50
C THR A 41 9.15 -12.92 16.74
N LYS A 42 9.69 -11.89 17.40
CA LYS A 42 9.11 -11.32 18.62
C LYS A 42 7.84 -10.52 18.35
N LEU A 43 7.75 -9.82 17.22
CA LEU A 43 6.50 -9.18 16.78
C LEU A 43 5.42 -10.22 16.46
N LEU A 44 5.80 -11.35 15.86
CA LEU A 44 4.88 -12.46 15.58
C LEU A 44 4.43 -13.19 16.86
N ASP A 45 5.19 -13.13 17.94
CA ASP A 45 4.85 -13.76 19.23
C ASP A 45 3.81 -12.95 20.04
N VAL A 46 3.53 -11.70 19.66
CA VAL A 46 2.57 -10.84 20.37
C VAL A 46 1.17 -11.42 20.35
N CYS A 47 0.45 -11.42 21.47
CA CYS A 47 -0.95 -11.85 21.51
C CYS A 47 -1.82 -10.94 20.64
N THR A 48 -2.63 -11.56 19.78
CA THR A 48 -3.43 -10.89 18.75
C THR A 48 -4.94 -11.04 18.92
N ASP A 49 -5.35 -11.69 20.00
CA ASP A 49 -6.75 -12.05 20.28
C ASP A 49 -7.58 -10.82 20.67
N ILE A 50 -6.91 -9.80 21.21
CA ILE A 50 -7.51 -8.52 21.53
C ILE A 50 -7.23 -7.54 20.39
N LEU A 51 -8.29 -6.89 19.90
CA LEU A 51 -8.18 -5.86 18.87
C LEU A 51 -7.32 -4.69 19.39
N PRO A 52 -6.29 -4.21 18.65
CA PRO A 52 -5.41 -3.14 19.12
C PRO A 52 -6.18 -1.86 19.51
N SER A 53 -7.28 -1.56 18.83
CA SER A 53 -8.15 -0.43 19.18
C SER A 53 -8.80 -0.54 20.57
N LYS A 54 -9.01 -1.75 21.11
CA LYS A 54 -9.53 -1.96 22.47
C LYS A 54 -8.49 -1.73 23.55
N VAL A 55 -7.20 -1.92 23.23
CA VAL A 55 -6.09 -1.72 24.18
C VAL A 55 -5.62 -0.27 24.17
N LYS A 56 -5.53 0.31 22.97
CA LYS A 56 -4.94 1.63 22.75
C LYS A 56 -5.95 2.77 22.79
N GLY A 57 -7.23 2.48 22.53
CA GLY A 57 -8.27 3.50 22.37
C GLY A 57 -7.96 4.43 21.19
N ASP A 58 -8.26 5.71 21.35
CA ASP A 58 -8.00 6.78 20.38
C ASP A 58 -6.66 7.51 20.60
N ARG A 59 -5.89 7.10 21.62
CA ARG A 59 -4.67 7.78 22.09
C ARG A 59 -3.54 7.80 21.07
N SER A 60 -3.47 6.83 20.18
CA SER A 60 -2.53 6.86 19.06
C SER A 60 -3.06 6.07 17.87
N LYS A 61 -2.65 6.49 16.67
CA LYS A 61 -3.07 5.96 15.37
C LYS A 61 -2.11 4.89 14.81
N SER A 62 -1.22 4.34 15.65
CA SER A 62 -0.31 3.27 15.22
C SER A 62 -1.06 2.09 14.64
N VAL A 63 -0.44 1.42 13.67
CA VAL A 63 -0.92 0.19 13.05
C VAL A 63 0.00 -1.00 13.31
N LEU A 64 0.97 -0.89 14.24
CA LEU A 64 1.99 -1.94 14.45
C LEU A 64 1.37 -3.30 14.78
N PHE A 65 0.48 -3.35 15.78
CA PHE A 65 -0.15 -4.60 16.20
C PHE A 65 -1.22 -5.08 15.22
N ASP A 66 -1.88 -4.17 14.48
CA ASP A 66 -2.73 -4.55 13.36
C ASP A 66 -1.92 -5.20 12.23
N ALA A 67 -0.71 -4.70 11.96
CA ALA A 67 0.21 -5.32 11.02
C ALA A 67 0.67 -6.70 11.50
N CYS A 68 0.92 -6.89 12.81
CA CYS A 68 1.23 -8.21 13.38
C CYS A 68 0.07 -9.19 13.20
N ARG A 69 -1.18 -8.74 13.44
CA ARG A 69 -2.41 -9.52 13.20
C ARG A 69 -2.54 -9.94 11.74
N LEU A 70 -2.37 -8.98 10.82
CA LEU A 70 -2.41 -9.25 9.39
C LEU A 70 -1.31 -10.24 8.99
N ALA A 71 -0.08 -10.08 9.49
CA ALA A 71 1.03 -10.97 9.19
C ALA A 71 0.74 -12.42 9.62
N LYS A 72 0.12 -12.63 10.79
CA LYS A 72 -0.31 -13.96 11.24
C LYS A 72 -1.41 -14.54 10.35
N ALA A 73 -2.43 -13.76 9.99
CA ALA A 73 -3.50 -14.21 9.11
C ALA A 73 -2.97 -14.61 7.72
N LEU A 74 -1.97 -13.88 7.21
CA LEU A 74 -1.29 -14.23 5.96
C LEU A 74 -0.45 -15.50 6.09
N GLN A 75 0.20 -15.75 7.23
CA GLN A 75 0.96 -17.00 7.47
C GLN A 75 0.02 -18.21 7.65
N SER A 76 -1.13 -18.06 8.31
CA SER A 76 -2.10 -19.15 8.43
C SER A 76 -2.68 -19.57 7.08
N LEU A 77 -2.76 -18.64 6.12
CA LEU A 77 -3.17 -18.94 4.74
C LEU A 77 -2.17 -19.84 4.00
N GLU A 78 -0.89 -19.85 4.40
CA GLU A 78 0.17 -20.68 3.83
C GLU A 78 0.17 -22.10 4.42
N SER A 79 -0.07 -22.25 5.73
CA SER A 79 0.02 -23.53 6.45
C SER A 79 -1.12 -24.51 6.14
N ASP A 80 -2.29 -24.02 5.71
CA ASP A 80 -3.51 -24.82 5.62
C ASP A 80 -3.56 -25.79 4.42
N ARG A 81 -2.73 -25.61 3.38
CA ARG A 81 -2.81 -26.41 2.14
C ARG A 81 -1.48 -26.59 1.38
N GLY A 82 -0.45 -27.09 2.06
CA GLY A 82 0.73 -27.65 1.37
C GLY A 82 1.49 -26.65 0.49
N GLY A 83 2.17 -25.70 1.13
CA GLY A 83 3.45 -25.19 0.64
C GLY A 83 3.48 -24.49 -0.72
N THR A 84 2.79 -23.36 -0.87
CA THR A 84 3.23 -22.33 -1.81
C THR A 84 3.07 -20.94 -1.20
N ASN A 85 4.19 -20.20 -1.09
CA ASN A 85 4.23 -18.76 -0.76
C ASN A 85 3.32 -17.94 -1.71
N GLY A 86 2.93 -18.52 -2.84
CA GLY A 86 2.12 -17.92 -3.90
C GLY A 86 0.78 -17.35 -3.43
N ARG A 87 0.02 -18.01 -2.54
CA ARG A 87 -1.33 -17.51 -2.16
C ARG A 87 -1.30 -16.22 -1.36
N LYS A 88 -0.37 -16.09 -0.41
CA LYS A 88 -0.18 -14.85 0.34
C LYS A 88 0.16 -13.70 -0.60
N TRP A 89 1.15 -13.89 -1.47
CA TRP A 89 1.57 -12.86 -2.41
C TRP A 89 0.50 -12.57 -3.47
N GLN A 90 -0.28 -13.56 -3.87
CA GLN A 90 -1.45 -13.39 -4.73
C GLN A 90 -2.51 -12.51 -4.05
N PHE A 91 -2.86 -12.78 -2.81
CA PHE A 91 -3.80 -11.95 -2.05
C PHE A 91 -3.30 -10.50 -1.92
N VAL A 92 -2.03 -10.33 -1.54
CA VAL A 92 -1.40 -9.01 -1.46
C VAL A 92 -1.45 -8.31 -2.82
N SER A 93 -1.14 -9.02 -3.90
CA SER A 93 -1.19 -8.49 -5.27
C SER A 93 -2.61 -8.02 -5.64
N HIS A 94 -3.65 -8.79 -5.34
CA HIS A 94 -5.03 -8.39 -5.59
C HIS A 94 -5.40 -7.08 -4.88
N VAL A 95 -5.07 -6.96 -3.58
CA VAL A 95 -5.31 -5.73 -2.81
C VAL A 95 -4.59 -4.53 -3.44
N TRP A 96 -3.33 -4.69 -3.87
CA TRP A 96 -2.59 -3.59 -4.51
C TRP A 96 -3.16 -3.21 -5.87
N VAL A 97 -3.60 -4.19 -6.67
CA VAL A 97 -4.24 -3.95 -7.98
C VAL A 97 -5.56 -3.20 -7.83
N GLU A 98 -6.26 -3.33 -6.70
CA GLU A 98 -7.45 -2.53 -6.41
C GLU A 98 -7.11 -1.13 -5.87
N MET A 99 -6.14 -1.03 -4.98
CA MET A 99 -5.80 0.21 -4.28
C MET A 99 -5.02 1.21 -5.15
N LEU A 100 -4.12 0.74 -6.02
CA LEU A 100 -3.27 1.60 -6.87
C LEU A 100 -4.09 2.42 -7.89
N PRO A 101 -5.03 1.82 -8.66
CA PRO A 101 -5.95 2.56 -9.53
C PRO A 101 -6.77 3.62 -8.79
N TYR A 102 -7.32 3.25 -7.64
CA TYR A 102 -8.13 4.14 -6.82
C TYR A 102 -7.32 5.36 -6.37
N ALA A 103 -6.12 5.12 -5.83
CA ALA A 103 -5.21 6.18 -5.43
C ALA A 103 -4.85 7.07 -6.62
N ALA A 104 -4.41 6.48 -7.74
CA ALA A 104 -4.00 7.19 -8.95
C ALA A 104 -5.10 8.13 -9.49
N ASN A 105 -6.37 7.72 -9.44
CA ASN A 105 -7.50 8.56 -9.86
C ASN A 105 -7.73 9.75 -8.91
N GLN A 106 -7.60 9.57 -7.59
CA GLN A 106 -7.78 10.65 -6.62
C GLN A 106 -6.65 11.69 -6.65
N CYS A 107 -5.43 11.27 -6.98
CA CYS A 107 -4.26 12.14 -7.13
C CYS A 107 -4.50 13.28 -8.15
N ARG A 108 -5.16 12.97 -9.28
CA ARG A 108 -5.46 13.95 -10.33
C ARG A 108 -6.50 14.98 -9.91
N ARG A 109 -7.54 14.57 -9.17
CA ARG A 109 -8.61 15.46 -8.70
C ARG A 109 -8.09 16.56 -7.76
N SER A 110 -6.97 16.31 -7.09
CA SER A 110 -6.30 17.25 -6.18
C SER A 110 -5.42 18.33 -6.84
N GLY A 111 -5.42 18.46 -8.18
CA GLY A 111 -4.82 19.61 -8.88
C GLY A 111 -3.30 19.54 -9.10
N GLN A 112 -2.71 18.34 -9.16
CA GLN A 112 -1.25 18.17 -9.24
C GLN A 112 -0.72 17.91 -10.66
N ALA A 113 -1.26 18.58 -11.68
CA ALA A 113 -0.71 18.55 -13.04
C ALA A 113 0.77 18.99 -13.11
N GLN A 114 1.25 19.72 -12.09
CA GLN A 114 2.64 20.16 -11.99
C GLN A 114 3.65 19.05 -11.61
N GLN A 115 3.19 17.91 -11.06
CA GLN A 115 4.07 16.77 -10.73
C GLN A 115 4.39 15.89 -11.96
N LEU A 116 3.63 16.01 -13.06
CA LEU A 116 3.89 15.28 -14.32
C LEU A 116 5.26 15.61 -14.93
N ARG A 117 5.77 16.84 -14.71
CA ARG A 117 7.08 17.28 -15.21
C ARG A 117 8.27 16.78 -14.39
N ARG A 118 8.04 16.21 -13.20
CA ARG A 118 9.12 15.78 -12.28
C ARG A 118 9.35 14.28 -12.24
N GLY A 119 8.63 13.49 -13.06
CA GLY A 119 8.91 12.09 -13.38
C GLY A 119 9.54 11.27 -12.24
N GLY A 120 8.72 10.61 -11.42
CA GLY A 120 9.27 9.75 -10.37
C GLY A 120 8.28 8.94 -9.55
N GLU A 121 6.97 9.20 -9.65
CA GLU A 121 6.00 8.55 -8.76
C GLU A 121 5.28 7.39 -9.46
N LEU A 122 5.27 6.22 -8.81
CA LEU A 122 4.60 4.99 -9.25
C LEU A 122 3.14 5.26 -9.67
N LEU A 123 2.45 6.14 -8.94
CA LEU A 123 1.04 6.48 -9.20
C LEU A 123 0.83 7.20 -10.54
N THR A 124 1.79 8.00 -11.00
CA THR A 124 1.74 8.63 -12.33
C THR A 124 1.83 7.57 -13.43
N HIS A 125 2.68 6.55 -13.23
CA HIS A 125 2.82 5.45 -14.18
C HIS A 125 1.57 4.56 -14.19
N VAL A 126 1.01 4.23 -13.02
CA VAL A 126 -0.25 3.51 -12.90
C VAL A 126 -1.37 4.29 -13.59
N TRP A 127 -1.46 5.60 -13.38
CA TRP A 127 -2.44 6.44 -14.07
C TRP A 127 -2.27 6.42 -15.60
N LEU A 128 -1.04 6.60 -16.10
CA LEU A 128 -0.75 6.54 -17.53
C LEU A 128 -1.13 5.19 -18.13
N LEU A 129 -0.84 4.09 -17.42
CA LEU A 129 -1.23 2.74 -17.82
C LEU A 129 -2.76 2.60 -17.89
N MET A 130 -3.47 3.07 -16.86
CA MET A 130 -4.94 3.06 -16.87
C MET A 130 -5.53 3.92 -18.00
N ALA A 131 -4.94 5.07 -18.29
CA ALA A 131 -5.35 5.94 -19.38
C ALA A 131 -5.12 5.27 -20.74
N HIS A 132 -3.97 4.62 -20.92
CA HIS A 132 -3.65 3.85 -22.13
C HIS A 132 -4.60 2.67 -22.34
N LEU A 133 -5.01 1.99 -21.25
CA LEU A 133 -5.98 0.89 -21.29
C LEU A 133 -7.45 1.33 -21.34
N GLY A 134 -7.73 2.63 -21.33
CA GLY A 134 -9.10 3.17 -21.37
C GLY A 134 -9.90 3.00 -20.07
N LEU A 135 -9.24 2.71 -18.94
CA LEU A 135 -9.85 2.41 -17.63
C LEU A 135 -10.06 3.64 -16.74
N THR A 136 -9.97 4.85 -17.30
CA THR A 136 -10.12 6.10 -16.52
C THR A 136 -11.50 6.70 -16.80
N GLU A 137 -12.28 6.94 -15.74
CA GLU A 137 -13.66 7.49 -15.83
C GLU A 137 -13.74 8.85 -16.53
N GLN A 138 -12.61 9.54 -16.69
CA GLN A 138 -12.50 10.84 -17.37
C GLN A 138 -12.36 10.71 -18.89
N PHE A 139 -12.39 9.49 -19.43
CA PHE A 139 -12.54 9.17 -20.85
C PHE A 139 -13.85 8.42 -21.11
N GLN A 140 -14.97 8.87 -20.52
CA GLN A 140 -16.19 8.84 -21.31
C GLN A 140 -15.97 9.82 -22.47
N ILE A 141 -15.35 9.32 -23.54
CA ILE A 141 -15.33 9.99 -24.83
C ILE A 141 -16.80 10.11 -25.21
N SER A 142 -17.39 11.30 -25.08
CA SER A 142 -18.54 11.64 -25.91
C SER A 142 -18.07 11.41 -27.34
N GLU A 143 -18.73 10.51 -28.06
CA GLU A 143 -18.44 10.25 -29.46
C GLU A 143 -18.18 11.56 -30.22
N GLY A 144 -16.99 11.65 -30.81
CA GLY A 144 -16.56 12.84 -31.52
C GLY A 144 -15.62 13.69 -30.67
N HIS A 145 -14.32 13.47 -30.84
CA HIS A 145 -13.42 14.44 -31.49
C HIS A 145 -12.03 13.79 -31.58
N ALA A 146 -11.60 13.58 -32.83
CA ALA A 146 -10.27 13.24 -33.33
C ALA A 146 -9.30 12.48 -32.39
N ARG A 147 -9.22 11.16 -32.56
CA ARG A 147 -8.03 10.40 -32.13
C ARG A 147 -6.87 10.71 -33.08
N ALA A 148 -5.81 11.32 -32.57
CA ALA A 148 -4.47 11.03 -33.09
C ALA A 148 -4.15 9.58 -32.73
N LYS A 149 -4.34 8.67 -33.69
CA LYS A 149 -3.97 7.27 -33.59
C LYS A 149 -2.44 7.22 -33.57
N LEU A 150 -1.82 7.06 -32.40
CA LEU A 150 -0.43 6.63 -32.33
C LEU A 150 -0.41 5.16 -32.78
N ILE A 151 -0.22 4.97 -34.08
CA ILE A 151 0.19 3.69 -34.63
C ILE A 151 1.62 3.49 -34.14
N VAL A 152 1.77 2.76 -33.05
CA VAL A 152 3.06 2.16 -32.72
C VAL A 152 3.16 0.95 -33.64
N GLU A 153 3.85 1.12 -34.77
CA GLU A 153 4.26 -0.02 -35.59
C GLU A 153 5.22 -0.86 -34.75
N PHE A 154 4.69 -1.93 -34.17
CA PHE A 154 5.51 -3.06 -33.75
C PHE A 154 6.03 -3.72 -35.03
N PHE A 155 7.19 -3.28 -35.50
CA PHE A 155 8.00 -4.09 -36.40
C PHE A 155 8.49 -5.30 -35.60
N PHE A 156 7.78 -6.41 -35.76
CA PHE A 156 8.35 -7.74 -35.58
C PHE A 156 9.04 -8.11 -36.90
N PHE A 157 10.37 -8.08 -36.90
CA PHE A 157 11.22 -9.14 -37.46
C PHE A 157 12.60 -9.07 -36.81
#